data_AF-A0A7S2Z6U6-F1
#
_entry.id   AF-A0A7S2Z6U6-F1
#
_cell.length_a   1.000
_cell.length_b   1.000
_cell.length_c   1.000
_cell.angle_alpha   90.00
_cell.angle_beta   90.00
_cell.angle_gamma   90.00
#
_symmetry.space_group_name_H-M   'P 1'
#
loop_
_entity.id
_entity.type
_entity.pdbx_description
1 polymer ?
#
loop_
_entity_poly.entity_id
_entity_poly.type
_entity_poly.pdbx_seq_one_letter_code
_entity_poly.pdbx_strand_id
1 'polypeptide(L)'
;GDALAKEDIIHEFTRELFPVATVVTPNIPEAELLLGWEPGRIKTVGDAIEAAKALHEFGSEWVLVKGGHLSSSDAGGDCIDILYDGSQVHQLASKKILTENTHGTGCTIGTAIACGLAGGLGVLASVASAKRYITQVIEDSAGLQLGHDSVQGPMHHQALKSWHNPILKSPSSYRLYAVTDSKINRRRGR
;
A
#
# COMPACT_ATOMS: atom_id res chain seq x y z
N GLY A 1 10.62 -28.84 6.77
CA GLY A 1 10.57 -27.38 6.99
C GLY A 1 9.51 -26.89 6.05
N ASP A 2 8.28 -26.81 6.56
CA ASP A 2 7.11 -26.88 5.69
C ASP A 2 6.77 -25.55 5.04
N ALA A 3 6.64 -25.58 3.71
CA ALA A 3 6.18 -24.48 2.89
C ALA A 3 4.67 -24.28 3.11
N LEU A 4 4.30 -23.39 4.02
CA LEU A 4 2.91 -23.17 4.44
C LEU A 4 2.26 -21.92 3.82
N ALA A 5 2.51 -21.65 2.54
CA ALA A 5 1.75 -20.74 1.65
C ALA A 5 2.62 -20.37 0.45
N LYS A 6 2.45 -20.95 -0.75
CA LYS A 6 3.17 -20.41 -1.92
C LYS A 6 2.35 -20.27 -3.20
N GLU A 7 1.40 -21.15 -3.51
CA GLU A 7 0.63 -21.02 -4.76
C GLU A 7 -0.88 -20.88 -4.50
N ASP A 8 -1.45 -21.73 -3.65
CA ASP A 8 -2.90 -21.72 -3.38
C ASP A 8 -3.41 -20.38 -2.85
N ILE A 9 -2.65 -19.74 -1.95
CA ILE A 9 -3.02 -18.44 -1.40
C ILE A 9 -2.96 -17.34 -2.47
N ILE A 10 -1.93 -17.32 -3.31
CA ILE A 10 -1.83 -16.32 -4.38
C ILE A 10 -3.03 -16.45 -5.32
N HIS A 11 -3.38 -17.70 -5.66
CA HIS A 11 -4.51 -18.02 -6.52
C HIS A 11 -5.86 -17.65 -5.89
N GLU A 12 -6.07 -17.88 -4.59
CA GLU A 12 -7.26 -17.42 -3.87
C GLU A 12 -7.36 -15.89 -3.86
N PHE A 13 -6.24 -15.19 -3.60
CA PHE A 13 -6.23 -13.72 -3.62
C PHE A 13 -6.61 -13.18 -5.01
N THR A 14 -5.97 -13.66 -6.08
CA THR A 14 -6.20 -13.15 -7.43
C THR A 14 -7.58 -13.54 -7.98
N ARG A 15 -8.15 -14.67 -7.58
CA ARG A 15 -9.48 -15.11 -8.07
C ARG A 15 -10.66 -14.65 -7.24
N GLU A 16 -10.51 -14.54 -5.92
CA GLU A 16 -11.63 -14.27 -5.02
C GLU A 16 -11.62 -12.83 -4.49
N LEU A 17 -10.44 -12.25 -4.25
CA LEU A 17 -10.32 -10.93 -3.62
C LEU A 17 -10.14 -9.81 -4.64
N PHE A 18 -9.30 -9.98 -5.65
CA PHE A 18 -9.07 -8.95 -6.67
C PHE A 18 -10.36 -8.52 -7.37
N PRO A 19 -11.23 -9.45 -7.85
CA PRO A 19 -12.46 -9.06 -8.56
C PRO A 19 -13.48 -8.27 -7.75
N VAL A 20 -13.38 -8.27 -6.41
CA VAL A 20 -14.31 -7.57 -5.52
C VAL A 20 -13.66 -6.36 -4.82
N ALA A 21 -12.39 -6.09 -5.09
CA ALA A 21 -11.64 -5.00 -4.50
C ALA A 21 -11.77 -3.73 -5.34
N THR A 22 -12.26 -2.65 -4.72
CA THR A 22 -12.23 -1.32 -5.34
C THR A 22 -10.80 -0.83 -5.56
N VAL A 23 -9.88 -1.16 -4.64
CA VAL A 23 -8.46 -0.88 -4.80
C VAL A 23 -7.62 -1.95 -4.11
N VAL A 24 -6.63 -2.49 -4.83
CA VAL A 24 -5.58 -3.34 -4.25
C VAL A 24 -4.29 -2.53 -4.13
N THR A 25 -3.51 -2.77 -3.05
CA THR A 25 -2.35 -1.94 -2.71
C THR A 25 -1.05 -2.74 -2.48
N PRO A 26 -0.57 -3.57 -3.42
CA PRO A 26 0.65 -4.33 -3.22
C PRO A 26 1.89 -3.42 -3.15
N ASN A 27 2.89 -3.79 -2.35
CA ASN A 27 4.26 -3.28 -2.51
C ASN A 27 4.98 -4.05 -3.64
N ILE A 28 6.21 -3.66 -3.98
CA ILE A 28 6.99 -4.32 -5.05
C ILE A 28 7.15 -5.83 -4.82
N PRO A 29 7.68 -6.32 -3.68
CA PRO A 29 7.81 -7.77 -3.45
C PRO A 29 6.47 -8.52 -3.55
N GLU A 30 5.38 -7.93 -3.06
CA GLU A 30 4.03 -8.48 -3.18
C GLU A 30 3.57 -8.52 -4.64
N ALA A 31 3.81 -7.46 -5.41
CA ALA A 31 3.45 -7.38 -6.82
C ALA A 31 4.20 -8.44 -7.65
N GLU A 32 5.51 -8.58 -7.42
CA GLU A 32 6.33 -9.61 -8.08
C GLU A 32 5.80 -11.01 -7.76
N LEU A 33 5.53 -11.27 -6.48
CA LEU A 33 4.98 -12.55 -6.04
C LEU A 33 3.62 -12.86 -6.68
N LEU A 34 2.69 -11.90 -6.67
CA LEU A 34 1.34 -12.05 -7.21
C LEU A 34 1.33 -12.26 -8.74
N LEU A 35 2.31 -11.68 -9.44
CA LEU A 35 2.47 -11.84 -10.88
C LEU A 35 3.30 -13.08 -11.27
N GLY A 36 3.86 -13.79 -10.30
CA GLY A 36 4.81 -14.88 -10.55
C GLY A 36 6.11 -14.40 -11.21
N TRP A 37 6.50 -13.15 -10.97
CA TRP A 37 7.73 -12.57 -11.49
C TRP A 37 8.90 -12.85 -10.53
N GLU A 38 10.10 -12.96 -11.10
CA GLU A 38 11.31 -13.15 -10.31
C GLU A 38 11.54 -11.98 -9.34
N PRO A 39 11.99 -12.23 -8.10
CA PRO A 39 12.29 -11.18 -7.14
C PRO A 39 13.29 -10.15 -7.66
N GLY A 40 12.95 -8.88 -7.53
CA GLY A 40 13.74 -7.76 -8.04
C GLY A 40 13.57 -7.51 -9.54
N ARG A 41 12.56 -8.07 -10.20
CA ARG A 41 12.20 -7.73 -11.59
C ARG A 41 11.73 -6.28 -11.73
N ILE A 42 11.04 -5.73 -10.74
CA ILE A 42 10.51 -4.36 -10.76
C ILE A 42 11.57 -3.41 -10.18
N LYS A 43 12.29 -2.72 -11.05
CA LYS A 43 13.40 -1.82 -10.66
C LYS A 43 13.15 -0.36 -11.04
N THR A 44 12.26 -0.15 -11.99
CA THR A 44 11.98 1.17 -12.56
C THR A 44 10.51 1.54 -12.42
N VAL A 45 10.22 2.82 -12.62
CA VAL A 45 8.84 3.32 -12.74
C VAL A 45 8.11 2.62 -13.90
N GLY A 46 8.80 2.36 -15.01
CA GLY A 46 8.24 1.61 -16.14
C GLY A 46 7.81 0.20 -15.75
N ASP A 47 8.67 -0.55 -15.04
CA ASP A 47 8.33 -1.90 -14.57
C ASP A 47 7.14 -1.87 -13.60
N ALA A 48 7.04 -0.85 -12.73
CA ALA A 48 5.93 -0.71 -11.80
C ALA A 48 4.61 -0.39 -12.51
N ILE A 49 4.66 0.36 -13.62
CA ILE A 49 3.49 0.59 -14.48
C ILE A 49 3.06 -0.70 -15.17
N GLU A 50 4.01 -1.49 -15.67
CA GLU A 50 3.71 -2.82 -16.25
C GLU A 50 3.07 -3.74 -15.21
N ALA A 51 3.62 -3.78 -14.00
CA ALA A 51 3.07 -4.56 -12.90
C ALA A 51 1.65 -4.12 -12.53
N ALA A 52 1.39 -2.81 -12.42
CA ALA A 52 0.07 -2.27 -12.09
C ALA A 52 -0.99 -2.67 -13.13
N LYS A 53 -0.62 -2.64 -14.42
CA LYS A 53 -1.48 -3.08 -15.52
C LYS A 53 -1.75 -4.59 -15.46
N ALA A 54 -0.70 -5.40 -15.29
CA ALA A 54 -0.85 -6.84 -15.22
C ALA A 54 -1.69 -7.30 -14.03
N LEU A 55 -1.52 -6.66 -12.87
CA LEU A 55 -2.33 -6.91 -11.67
C LEU A 55 -3.80 -6.51 -11.84
N HIS A 56 -4.07 -5.47 -12.63
CA HIS A 56 -5.44 -5.02 -12.90
C HIS A 56 -6.23 -6.07 -13.70
N GLU A 57 -5.56 -6.87 -14.53
CA GLU A 57 -6.19 -7.98 -15.27
C GLU A 57 -6.77 -9.07 -14.35
N PHE A 58 -6.39 -9.10 -13.06
CA PHE A 58 -7.02 -9.97 -12.06
C PHE A 58 -8.39 -9.45 -11.58
N GLY A 59 -8.82 -8.26 -12.02
CA GLY A 59 -10.21 -7.80 -11.90
C GLY A 59 -10.48 -6.71 -10.86
N SER A 60 -9.47 -6.15 -10.20
CA SER A 60 -9.67 -5.00 -9.30
C SER A 60 -9.91 -3.73 -10.10
N GLU A 61 -10.83 -2.86 -9.64
CA GLU A 61 -11.11 -1.58 -10.30
C GLU A 61 -9.89 -0.63 -10.32
N TRP A 62 -9.04 -0.70 -9.28
CA TRP A 62 -7.83 0.12 -9.17
C TRP A 62 -6.68 -0.67 -8.58
N VAL A 63 -5.47 -0.43 -9.08
CA VAL A 63 -4.24 -1.03 -8.55
C VAL A 63 -3.26 0.06 -8.14
N LEU A 64 -2.83 0.03 -6.88
CA LEU A 64 -1.76 0.86 -6.34
C LEU A 64 -0.50 0.02 -6.07
N VAL A 65 0.46 0.06 -6.99
CA VAL A 65 1.79 -0.51 -6.74
C VAL A 65 2.62 0.50 -5.96
N LYS A 66 2.88 0.19 -4.69
CA LYS A 66 3.68 1.03 -3.79
C LYS A 66 5.16 0.83 -4.12
N GLY A 67 5.78 1.84 -4.72
CA GLY A 67 7.12 1.71 -5.26
C GLY A 67 8.20 1.85 -4.21
N GLY A 68 7.93 2.50 -3.07
CA GLY A 68 8.87 2.62 -1.95
C GLY A 68 10.24 3.17 -2.37
N HIS A 69 11.15 2.28 -2.78
CA HIS A 69 12.54 2.55 -3.13
C HIS A 69 12.82 2.77 -4.63
N LEU A 70 11.80 2.82 -5.49
CA LEU A 70 12.01 3.16 -6.90
C LEU A 70 12.57 4.58 -7.02
N SER A 71 13.90 4.68 -7.05
CA SER A 71 14.59 5.91 -7.42
C SER A 71 14.48 6.04 -8.93
N SER A 72 13.77 7.05 -9.42
CA SER A 72 14.08 7.52 -10.78
C SER A 72 15.38 8.32 -10.70
N SER A 73 16.24 8.17 -11.70
CA SER A 73 17.42 9.03 -11.90
C SER A 73 17.06 10.51 -11.96
N ASP A 74 15.79 10.80 -12.28
CA ASP A 74 15.29 12.14 -12.61
C ASP A 74 14.50 12.78 -11.46
N ALA A 75 14.12 12.02 -10.41
CA ALA A 75 13.29 12.50 -9.29
C ALA A 75 14.05 12.61 -7.96
N GLY A 76 15.35 12.89 -7.99
CA GLY A 76 16.09 13.40 -6.82
C GLY A 76 16.06 12.54 -5.54
N GLY A 77 15.68 11.25 -5.64
CA GLY A 77 15.54 10.35 -4.48
C GLY A 77 14.12 10.20 -3.92
N ASP A 78 13.08 10.68 -4.59
CA ASP A 78 11.67 10.54 -4.17
C ASP A 78 11.13 9.09 -4.28
N CYS A 79 10.12 8.78 -3.48
CA CYS A 79 9.35 7.53 -3.52
C CYS A 79 8.14 7.66 -4.46
N ILE A 80 8.15 6.94 -5.58
CA ILE A 80 7.05 6.97 -6.56
C ILE A 80 6.15 5.75 -6.39
N ASP A 81 4.84 5.97 -6.19
CA ASP A 81 3.82 4.93 -6.25
C ASP A 81 3.02 5.06 -7.55
N ILE A 82 2.57 3.93 -8.10
CA ILE A 82 1.83 3.88 -9.36
C ILE A 82 0.40 3.45 -9.08
N LEU A 83 -0.56 4.31 -9.42
CA LEU A 83 -1.98 4.02 -9.36
C LEU A 83 -2.54 3.88 -10.78
N TYR A 84 -3.29 2.82 -11.03
CA TYR A 84 -3.87 2.51 -12.35
C TYR A 84 -5.35 2.16 -12.22
N ASP A 85 -6.18 2.66 -13.13
CA ASP A 85 -7.66 2.50 -13.13
C ASP A 85 -8.20 1.66 -14.31
N GLY A 86 -7.31 0.98 -15.04
CA GLY A 86 -7.66 0.28 -16.27
C GLY A 86 -7.52 1.13 -17.54
N SER A 87 -7.32 2.45 -17.42
CA SER A 87 -7.18 3.38 -18.54
C SER A 87 -6.02 4.36 -18.39
N GLN A 88 -5.87 4.96 -17.20
CA GLN A 88 -4.94 6.03 -16.88
C GLN A 88 -3.99 5.60 -15.79
N VAL A 89 -2.75 6.01 -15.95
CA VAL A 89 -1.68 5.80 -14.96
C VAL A 89 -1.46 7.12 -14.23
N HIS A 90 -1.50 7.07 -12.90
CA HIS A 90 -1.20 8.19 -12.02
C HIS A 90 0.07 7.89 -11.22
N GLN A 91 1.05 8.77 -11.33
CA GLN A 91 2.27 8.70 -10.51
C GLN A 91 2.10 9.60 -9.30
N LEU A 92 2.32 9.02 -8.12
CA LEU A 92 2.23 9.73 -6.85
C LEU A 92 3.62 9.77 -6.25
N ALA A 93 4.25 10.95 -6.21
CA ALA A 93 5.57 11.14 -5.62
C ALA A 93 5.46 11.62 -4.17
N SER A 94 6.40 11.19 -3.33
CA SER A 94 6.61 11.75 -1.99
C SER A 94 8.08 11.74 -1.67
N LYS A 95 8.50 12.67 -0.82
CA LYS A 95 9.86 12.70 -0.29
C LYS A 95 10.20 11.38 0.38
N LYS A 96 11.38 10.83 0.09
CA LYS A 96 11.92 9.69 0.82
C LYS A 96 12.41 10.14 2.19
N ILE A 97 11.90 9.50 3.23
CA ILE A 97 12.28 9.75 4.61
C ILE A 97 13.13 8.55 5.07
N LEU A 98 14.35 8.80 5.50
CA LEU A 98 15.24 7.77 6.02
C LEU A 98 14.89 7.52 7.50
N THR A 99 14.26 6.39 7.79
CA THR A 99 13.95 5.96 9.15
C THR A 99 13.80 4.43 9.24
N GLU A 100 14.05 3.87 10.42
CA GLU A 100 13.80 2.46 10.74
C GLU A 100 12.35 2.24 11.22
N ASN A 101 11.62 3.31 11.54
CA ASN A 101 10.24 3.28 12.04
C ASN A 101 9.21 3.15 10.91
N THR A 102 9.25 2.01 10.22
CA THR A 102 8.43 1.73 9.02
C THR A 102 7.41 0.62 9.23
N HIS A 103 7.31 0.09 10.46
CA HIS A 103 6.37 -0.99 10.77
C HIS A 103 4.92 -0.51 10.63
N GLY A 104 4.12 -1.25 9.85
CA GLY A 104 2.70 -0.94 9.66
C GLY A 104 2.41 0.16 8.62
N THR A 105 3.39 0.61 7.85
CA THR A 105 3.20 1.55 6.73
C THR A 105 2.14 1.05 5.74
N GLY A 106 2.21 -0.22 5.34
CA GLY A 106 1.21 -0.85 4.47
C GLY A 106 -0.22 -0.81 5.05
N CYS A 107 -0.39 -1.23 6.30
CA CYS A 107 -1.70 -1.21 6.97
C CYS A 107 -2.25 0.20 7.11
N THR A 108 -1.38 1.17 7.37
CA THR A 108 -1.75 2.57 7.57
C THR A 108 -2.18 3.22 6.27
N ILE A 109 -1.47 2.95 5.16
CA ILE A 109 -1.87 3.40 3.81
C ILE A 109 -3.23 2.81 3.45
N GLY A 110 -3.40 1.49 3.58
CA GLY A 110 -4.69 0.83 3.29
C GLY A 110 -5.82 1.46 4.12
N THR A 111 -5.65 1.55 5.43
CA THR A 111 -6.66 2.15 6.33
C THR A 111 -7.00 3.59 5.94
N ALA A 112 -6.01 4.42 5.64
CA ALA A 112 -6.23 5.80 5.24
C ALA A 112 -6.98 5.92 3.91
N ILE A 113 -6.72 5.02 2.95
CA ILE A 113 -7.49 4.94 1.70
C ILE A 113 -8.95 4.57 1.99
N ALA A 114 -9.20 3.54 2.82
CA ALA A 114 -10.56 3.17 3.22
C ALA A 114 -11.31 4.32 3.88
N CYS A 115 -10.66 5.03 4.81
CA CYS A 115 -11.25 6.18 5.48
C CYS A 115 -11.58 7.30 4.48
N GLY A 116 -10.71 7.57 3.51
CA GLY A 116 -10.96 8.54 2.44
C GLY A 116 -12.19 8.18 1.61
N LEU A 117 -12.28 6.91 1.19
CA LEU A 117 -13.43 6.40 0.43
C LEU A 117 -14.72 6.47 1.25
N ALA A 118 -14.70 6.03 2.51
CA ALA A 118 -15.84 6.13 3.42
C ALA A 118 -16.27 7.59 3.69
N GLY A 119 -15.32 8.53 3.70
CA GLY A 119 -15.56 9.98 3.74
C GLY A 119 -16.04 10.57 2.40
N GLY A 120 -16.27 9.75 1.39
CA GLY A 120 -16.85 10.14 0.11
C GLY A 120 -15.86 10.69 -0.92
N LEU A 121 -14.55 10.60 -0.68
CA LEU A 121 -13.53 10.93 -1.68
C LEU A 121 -13.52 9.88 -2.81
N GLY A 122 -13.13 10.29 -4.01
CA GLY A 122 -12.80 9.35 -5.09
C GLY A 122 -11.50 8.58 -4.80
N VAL A 123 -11.21 7.51 -5.56
CA VAL A 123 -10.03 6.66 -5.33
C VAL A 123 -8.73 7.45 -5.41
N LEU A 124 -8.48 8.16 -6.52
CA LEU A 124 -7.28 8.98 -6.68
C LEU A 124 -7.08 9.98 -5.53
N ALA A 125 -8.16 10.68 -5.12
CA ALA A 125 -8.10 11.62 -4.01
C ALA A 125 -7.82 10.93 -2.65
N SER A 126 -8.41 9.76 -2.43
CA SER A 126 -8.19 8.95 -1.22
C SER A 126 -6.75 8.47 -1.14
N VAL A 127 -6.20 7.96 -2.24
CA VAL A 127 -4.81 7.50 -2.33
C VAL A 127 -3.83 8.66 -2.16
N ALA A 128 -4.07 9.80 -2.82
CA ALA A 128 -3.23 10.97 -2.64
C ALA A 128 -3.26 11.51 -1.20
N SER A 129 -4.43 11.47 -0.55
CA SER A 129 -4.57 11.84 0.87
C SER A 129 -3.83 10.88 1.78
N ALA A 130 -3.98 9.57 1.56
CA ALA A 130 -3.29 8.53 2.31
C ALA A 130 -1.77 8.64 2.16
N LYS A 131 -1.26 8.95 0.96
CA LYS A 131 0.16 9.16 0.71
C LYS A 131 0.71 10.35 1.49
N ARG A 132 0.02 11.50 1.47
CA ARG A 132 0.41 12.66 2.30
C ARG A 132 0.41 12.32 3.79
N TYR A 133 -0.63 11.61 4.24
CA TYR A 133 -0.76 11.21 5.63
C TYR A 133 0.39 10.30 6.07
N ILE A 134 0.72 9.25 5.32
CA ILE A 134 1.79 8.33 5.70
C ILE A 134 3.15 9.02 5.68
N THR A 135 3.42 9.93 4.73
CA THR A 135 4.66 10.72 4.71
C THR A 135 4.80 11.52 6.01
N GLN A 136 3.75 12.23 6.44
CA GLN A 136 3.76 12.99 7.69
C GLN A 136 3.95 12.08 8.91
N VAL A 137 3.25 10.94 8.95
CA VAL A 137 3.38 9.96 10.04
C VAL A 137 4.81 9.44 10.12
N ILE A 138 5.44 9.09 9.00
CA ILE A 138 6.84 8.61 8.97
C ILE A 138 7.79 9.73 9.45
N GLU A 139 7.58 10.97 8.99
CA GLU A 139 8.36 12.14 9.42
C GLU A 139 8.30 12.35 10.94
N ASP A 140 7.09 12.35 11.51
CA ASP A 140 6.88 12.56 12.94
C ASP A 140 7.31 11.35 13.79
N SER A 141 7.32 10.15 13.18
CA SER A 141 7.80 8.93 13.83
C SER A 141 9.32 8.83 13.81
N ALA A 142 10.03 9.56 12.95
CA ALA A 142 11.46 9.36 12.73
C ALA A 142 12.30 9.58 14.00
N GLY A 143 11.82 10.41 14.93
CA GLY A 143 12.47 10.68 16.22
C GLY A 143 12.06 9.75 17.37
N LEU A 144 11.11 8.83 17.16
CA LEU A 144 10.65 7.93 18.21
C LEU A 144 11.69 6.83 18.48
N GLN A 145 12.11 6.73 19.74
CA GLN A 145 12.96 5.65 20.24
C GLN A 145 12.14 4.76 21.19
N LEU A 146 11.26 3.96 20.61
CA LEU A 146 10.37 3.05 21.34
C LEU A 146 10.60 1.62 20.87
N GLY A 147 10.69 0.68 21.81
CA GLY A 147 11.03 -0.72 21.53
C GLY A 147 12.53 -0.88 21.38
N HIS A 148 13.24 -1.05 22.50
CA HIS A 148 14.61 -1.55 22.44
C HIS A 148 14.57 -2.96 21.84
N ASP A 149 15.45 -3.22 20.86
CA ASP A 149 15.69 -4.52 20.22
C ASP A 149 14.78 -4.92 19.03
N SER A 150 13.89 -4.05 18.54
CA SER A 150 13.12 -4.32 17.30
C SER A 150 13.76 -3.72 16.05
N VAL A 151 13.90 -4.51 14.98
CA VAL A 151 14.47 -4.08 13.68
C VAL A 151 13.60 -3.04 12.95
N GLN A 152 12.33 -2.87 13.34
CA GLN A 152 11.44 -1.82 12.83
C GLN A 152 10.65 -1.21 14.00
N GLY A 153 10.78 0.09 14.23
CA GLY A 153 10.06 0.78 15.30
C GLY A 153 8.64 1.22 14.91
N PRO A 154 7.83 1.69 15.89
CA PRO A 154 6.41 2.00 15.71
C PRO A 154 6.15 3.34 15.01
N MET A 155 4.93 3.51 14.50
CA MET A 155 4.47 4.77 13.91
C MET A 155 3.58 5.59 14.85
N HIS A 156 3.65 6.91 14.75
CA HIS A 156 2.85 7.87 15.49
C HIS A 156 1.58 8.27 14.71
N HIS A 157 0.54 7.44 14.78
CA HIS A 157 -0.73 7.70 14.06
C HIS A 157 -1.46 8.96 14.53
N GLN A 158 -1.14 9.49 15.73
CA GLN A 158 -1.74 10.72 16.28
C GLN A 158 -1.04 12.01 15.82
N ALA A 159 -0.03 11.94 14.96
CA ALA A 159 0.75 13.12 14.57
C ALA A 159 -0.02 14.17 13.72
N LEU A 160 -1.30 13.92 13.40
CA LEU A 160 -2.13 14.84 12.63
C LEU A 160 -2.45 16.13 13.40
N LYS A 161 -1.89 17.25 12.94
CA LYS A 161 -2.34 18.60 13.32
C LYS A 161 -3.55 19.11 12.51
N SER A 162 -3.96 18.45 11.42
CA SER A 162 -4.99 19.00 10.52
C SER A 162 -5.68 18.00 9.56
N TRP A 163 -6.22 16.89 10.07
CA TRP A 163 -7.15 16.08 9.27
C TRP A 163 -8.55 16.72 9.29
N HIS A 164 -8.93 17.39 8.21
CA HIS A 164 -10.31 17.87 8.02
C HIS A 164 -11.17 16.73 7.50
N ASN A 165 -12.25 16.44 8.23
CA ASN A 165 -13.17 15.35 7.97
C ASN A 165 -14.34 15.86 7.11
N PRO A 166 -14.44 15.55 5.79
CA PRO A 166 -15.65 15.82 5.06
C PRO A 166 -16.68 14.69 5.35
N ILE A 167 -17.94 15.09 5.27
CA ILE A 167 -19.16 14.33 5.55
C ILE A 167 -19.04 12.82 5.24
N LEU A 168 -19.21 11.99 6.27
CA LEU A 168 -19.21 10.52 6.20
C LEU A 168 -20.34 10.02 5.28
N LYS A 169 -20.01 9.23 4.25
CA LYS A 169 -20.99 8.40 3.52
C LYS A 169 -21.19 7.06 4.24
N SER A 170 -22.22 6.30 3.86
CA SER A 170 -22.50 4.98 4.43
C SER A 170 -21.31 4.03 4.23
N PRO A 171 -20.77 3.39 5.29
CA PRO A 171 -19.64 2.44 5.21
C PRO A 171 -19.88 1.23 4.31
N SER A 172 -21.13 0.95 3.95
CA SER A 172 -21.54 -0.19 3.10
C SER A 172 -21.18 -0.05 1.62
N SER A 173 -20.69 1.11 1.18
CA SER A 173 -20.46 1.42 -0.25
C SER A 173 -19.08 1.04 -0.77
N TYR A 174 -18.13 0.64 0.09
CA TYR A 174 -16.76 0.32 -0.32
C TYR A 174 -16.27 -0.96 0.36
N ARG A 175 -15.62 -1.84 -0.41
CA ARG A 175 -14.91 -3.01 0.12
C ARG A 175 -13.42 -2.76 -0.03
N LEU A 176 -12.73 -2.51 1.08
CA LEU A 176 -11.27 -2.43 1.11
C LEU A 176 -10.70 -3.69 1.75
N TYR A 177 -9.80 -4.36 1.05
CA TYR A 177 -8.98 -5.44 1.58
C TYR A 177 -7.53 -4.98 1.71
N ALA A 178 -7.06 -4.77 2.95
CA ALA A 178 -5.66 -4.53 3.23
C ALA A 178 -4.98 -5.88 3.47
N VAL A 179 -4.06 -6.27 2.60
CA VAL A 179 -3.19 -7.43 2.85
C VAL A 179 -2.34 -7.09 4.08
N THR A 180 -2.66 -7.71 5.21
CA THR A 180 -1.90 -7.58 6.45
C THR A 180 -1.12 -8.87 6.67
N ASP A 181 0.11 -8.71 7.16
CA ASP A 181 1.10 -9.76 7.42
C ASP A 181 0.44 -11.03 8.00
N SER A 182 0.50 -12.13 7.23
CA SER A 182 -0.09 -13.42 7.57
C SER A 182 0.48 -14.06 8.85
N LYS A 183 1.55 -13.50 9.43
CA LYS A 183 2.10 -13.92 10.73
C LYS A 183 1.28 -13.39 11.91
N ILE A 184 0.54 -12.28 11.75
CA ILE A 184 -0.24 -11.66 12.84
C ILE A 184 -1.60 -12.36 13.04
N ASN A 185 -2.25 -12.79 11.96
CA ASN A 185 -3.56 -13.48 12.05
C ASN A 185 -3.45 -14.83 12.78
N ARG A 186 -2.40 -15.60 12.46
CA ARG A 186 -2.11 -16.89 13.12
C ARG A 186 -1.86 -16.79 14.63
N ARG A 187 -1.31 -15.67 15.13
CA ARG A 187 -1.08 -15.47 16.58
C ARG A 187 -2.36 -15.15 17.36
N ARG A 188 -3.46 -14.79 16.69
CA ARG A 188 -4.73 -14.41 17.33
C ARG A 188 -5.86 -15.43 17.13
N GLY A 189 -5.56 -16.61 16.60
CA GLY A 189 -6.54 -17.69 16.45
C GLY A 189 -7.69 -17.35 15.51
N ARG A 190 -7.43 -16.53 14.49
CA ARG A 190 -8.35 -16.21 13.40
C ARG A 190 -7.74 -16.61 12.08
#